data_AF-A0A225AF84-F1
#
_entry.id   AF-A0A225AF84-F1
#
_cell.length_a   1.000
_cell.length_b   1.000
_cell.length_c   1.000
_cell.angle_alpha   90.00
_cell.angle_beta   90.00
_cell.angle_gamma   90.00
#
_symmetry.space_group_name_H-M   'P 1'
#
loop_
_entity.id
_entity.type
_entity.pdbx_description
1 polymer ?
#
loop_
_entity_poly.entity_id
_entity_poly.type
_entity_poly.pdbx_seq_one_letter_code
_entity_poly.pdbx_strand_id
1 'polypeptide(L)'
;MSDIDITRRNKKPRLVLESERAKLEEFIDAIHYSAKYSDSDFEYRHVQLPKNMLKKIPGDYFDTSKGTLKLLWEEEWRGLGITQSLGWEHYEVHEPEPHILLFKYDIWNELQPSLGYTMLTTSL
;
A
#
# COMPACT_ATOMS: atom_id res chain seq x y z
N MET A 1 8.15 -16.91 4.35
CA MET A 1 7.97 -15.76 3.45
C MET A 1 6.47 -15.58 3.29
N SER A 2 5.87 -14.51 3.82
CA SER A 2 4.45 -14.26 3.60
C SER A 2 4.29 -13.64 2.21
N ASP A 3 3.97 -14.48 1.24
CA ASP A 3 3.52 -14.03 -0.08
C ASP A 3 2.33 -13.09 0.10
N ILE A 4 2.29 -12.02 -0.68
CA ILE A 4 1.17 -11.09 -0.68
C ILE A 4 -0.07 -11.89 -1.08
N ASP A 5 -1.09 -11.90 -0.23
CA ASP A 5 -2.36 -12.54 -0.56
C ASP A 5 -3.09 -11.73 -1.64
N ILE A 6 -2.79 -12.06 -2.89
CA ILE A 6 -3.35 -11.39 -4.07
C ILE A 6 -4.87 -11.46 -4.12
N THR A 7 -5.51 -12.39 -3.39
CA THR A 7 -6.97 -12.48 -3.34
C THR A 7 -7.60 -11.32 -2.58
N ARG A 8 -6.83 -10.67 -1.69
CA ARG A 8 -7.23 -9.47 -0.93
C ARG A 8 -6.99 -8.16 -1.68
N ARG A 9 -6.44 -8.20 -2.91
CA ARG A 9 -6.15 -7.03 -3.75
C ARG A 9 -7.10 -6.97 -4.95
N ASN A 10 -7.40 -5.78 -5.45
CA ASN A 10 -8.09 -5.65 -6.74
C ASN A 10 -7.23 -6.24 -7.88
N LYS A 11 -7.82 -6.90 -8.88
CA LYS A 11 -7.08 -7.48 -10.03
C LYS A 11 -6.29 -6.43 -10.83
N LYS A 12 -6.77 -5.19 -10.83
CA LYS A 12 -6.14 -4.01 -11.45
C LYS A 12 -6.31 -2.83 -10.49
N PRO A 13 -5.40 -1.84 -10.52
CA PRO A 13 -5.54 -0.63 -9.71
C PRO A 13 -6.86 0.07 -10.01
N ARG A 14 -7.62 0.38 -8.96
CA ARG A 14 -8.76 1.29 -9.01
C ARG A 14 -8.25 2.67 -8.64
N LEU A 15 -8.03 3.55 -9.62
CA LEU A 15 -7.50 4.88 -9.34
C LEU A 15 -8.49 5.72 -8.53
N VAL A 16 -7.98 6.51 -7.58
CA VAL A 16 -8.79 7.42 -6.77
C VAL A 16 -9.30 8.58 -7.64
N LEU A 17 -10.61 8.82 -7.58
CA LEU A 17 -11.32 9.98 -8.14
C LEU A 17 -10.64 11.31 -7.76
N GLU A 18 -10.54 12.32 -8.63
CA GLU A 18 -10.18 13.68 -8.15
C GLU A 18 -11.19 14.17 -7.10
N SER A 19 -12.48 13.92 -7.34
CA SER A 19 -13.56 14.22 -6.40
C SER A 19 -13.56 13.35 -5.14
N GLU A 20 -12.94 12.16 -5.19
CA GLU A 20 -12.75 11.29 -4.02
C GLU A 20 -11.55 11.78 -3.21
N ARG A 21 -10.44 12.10 -3.88
CA ARG A 21 -9.22 12.66 -3.29
C ARG A 21 -9.48 13.98 -2.56
N ALA A 22 -10.27 14.87 -3.15
CA ALA A 22 -10.66 16.14 -2.51
C ALA A 22 -11.35 15.95 -1.15
N LYS A 23 -12.06 14.82 -0.95
CA LYS A 23 -12.70 14.49 0.34
C LYS A 23 -11.71 13.93 1.37
N LEU A 24 -10.53 13.51 0.93
CA LEU A 24 -9.49 12.94 1.78
C LEU A 24 -8.47 14.00 2.21
N GLU A 25 -8.41 15.13 1.51
CA GLU A 25 -7.40 16.17 1.67
C GLU A 25 -7.29 16.72 3.10
N GLU A 26 -8.43 16.88 3.79
CA GLU A 26 -8.47 17.34 5.19
C GLU A 26 -7.79 16.38 6.19
N PHE A 27 -7.51 15.13 5.80
CA PHE A 27 -6.92 14.11 6.68
C PHE A 27 -5.44 13.83 6.41
N ILE A 28 -4.89 14.32 5.30
CA ILE A 28 -3.55 13.92 4.82
C ILE A 28 -2.48 14.25 5.86
N ASP A 29 -2.53 15.44 6.45
CA ASP A 29 -1.56 15.89 7.46
C ASP A 29 -1.65 15.11 8.78
N ALA A 30 -2.76 14.39 9.02
CA ALA A 30 -2.97 13.58 10.20
C ALA A 30 -2.61 12.09 9.99
N ILE A 31 -2.13 11.71 8.80
CA ILE A 31 -1.63 10.34 8.54
C ILE A 31 -0.34 10.14 9.33
N HIS A 32 -0.30 9.10 10.17
CA HIS A 32 0.86 8.78 10.98
C HIS A 32 1.73 7.70 10.33
N TYR A 33 3.04 7.90 10.34
CA TYR A 33 4.03 6.97 9.82
C TYR A 33 4.91 6.50 10.97
N SER A 34 4.93 5.19 11.22
CA SER A 34 5.82 4.60 12.22
C SER A 34 7.29 4.69 11.83
N ALA A 35 8.19 4.45 12.79
CA ALA A 35 9.60 4.19 12.50
C ALA A 35 9.76 2.95 11.60
N LYS A 36 10.80 2.95 10.76
CA LYS A 36 11.18 1.79 9.97
C LYS A 36 11.83 0.72 10.87
N TYR A 37 11.58 -0.54 10.59
CA TYR A 37 12.23 -1.70 11.22
C TYR A 37 12.52 -2.75 10.15
N SER A 38 13.55 -3.57 10.30
CA SER A 38 13.99 -4.48 9.23
C SER A 38 14.34 -5.87 9.76
N ASP A 39 14.29 -6.84 8.87
CA ASP A 39 14.94 -8.15 9.04
C ASP A 39 16.10 -8.31 8.03
N SER A 40 16.47 -9.54 7.68
CA SER A 40 17.52 -9.85 6.72
C SER A 40 17.18 -9.54 5.27
N ASP A 41 15.89 -9.41 4.93
CA ASP A 41 15.40 -9.39 3.55
C ASP A 41 14.52 -8.17 3.25
N PHE A 42 13.86 -7.61 4.26
CA PHE A 42 12.91 -6.51 4.09
C PHE A 42 13.05 -5.42 5.15
N GLU A 43 12.74 -4.20 4.73
CA GLU A 43 12.39 -3.10 5.62
C GLU A 43 10.86 -2.98 5.71
N TYR A 44 10.35 -2.69 6.89
CA TYR A 44 8.93 -2.63 7.21
C TYR A 44 8.58 -1.30 7.85
N ARG A 45 7.33 -0.89 7.64
CA ARG A 45 6.67 0.14 8.45
C ARG A 45 5.17 -0.07 8.42
N HIS A 46 4.49 0.53 9.38
CA HIS A 46 3.05 0.71 9.31
C HIS A 46 2.67 2.18 9.16
N VAL A 47 1.55 2.41 8.47
CA VAL A 47 0.90 3.71 8.32
C VAL A 47 -0.45 3.66 9.00
N GLN A 48 -0.76 4.65 9.84
CA GLN A 48 -2.05 4.75 10.51
C GLN A 48 -2.85 5.90 9.91
N LEU A 49 -3.99 5.56 9.32
CA LEU A 49 -4.96 6.53 8.83
C LEU A 49 -5.79 7.09 10.00
N PRO A 50 -6.19 8.37 9.94
CA PRO A 50 -7.20 8.89 10.85
C PRO A 50 -8.50 8.09 10.77
N LYS A 51 -9.10 7.72 11.91
CA LYS A 51 -10.32 6.88 11.93
C LYS A 51 -11.51 7.52 11.20
N ASN A 52 -11.58 8.84 11.18
CA ASN A 52 -12.57 9.63 10.42
C ASN A 52 -12.33 9.57 8.90
N MET A 53 -11.08 9.47 8.46
CA MET A 53 -10.70 9.31 7.06
C MET A 53 -11.27 8.00 6.49
N LEU A 54 -11.27 6.90 7.26
CA LEU A 54 -11.84 5.62 6.81
C LEU A 54 -13.29 5.75 6.33
N LYS A 55 -14.08 6.66 6.93
CA LYS A 55 -15.48 6.88 6.54
C LYS A 55 -15.64 7.61 5.21
N LYS A 56 -14.56 8.20 4.70
CA LYS A 56 -14.53 8.97 3.45
C LYS A 56 -13.92 8.18 2.29
N ILE A 57 -13.21 7.09 2.60
CA ILE A 57 -12.68 6.19 1.58
C ILE A 57 -13.84 5.49 0.85
N PRO A 58 -13.79 5.41 -0.50
CA PRO A 58 -14.81 4.71 -1.27
C PRO A 58 -14.98 3.23 -0.84
N GLY A 59 -16.23 2.77 -0.81
CA GLY A 59 -16.58 1.45 -0.27
C GLY A 59 -15.94 0.26 -0.98
N ASP A 60 -15.56 0.43 -2.24
CA ASP A 60 -14.90 -0.58 -3.07
C ASP A 60 -13.39 -0.73 -2.82
N TYR A 61 -12.80 0.11 -1.97
CA TYR A 61 -11.50 -0.17 -1.34
C TYR A 61 -11.61 -1.06 -0.11
N PHE A 62 -12.81 -1.37 0.38
CA PHE A 62 -13.00 -2.23 1.54
C PHE A 62 -13.26 -3.67 1.13
N ASP A 63 -12.72 -4.59 1.92
CA ASP A 63 -13.13 -5.98 1.94
C ASP A 63 -14.31 -6.12 2.90
N THR A 64 -15.51 -6.21 2.33
CA THR A 64 -16.77 -6.30 3.09
C THR A 64 -16.86 -7.57 3.94
N SER A 65 -16.12 -8.63 3.61
CA SER A 65 -16.11 -9.87 4.38
C SER A 65 -15.28 -9.74 5.67
N LYS A 66 -14.29 -8.84 5.67
CA LYS A 66 -13.34 -8.67 6.78
C LYS A 66 -13.50 -7.36 7.54
N GLY A 67 -14.23 -6.39 6.98
CA GLY A 67 -14.36 -5.05 7.57
C GLY A 67 -13.06 -4.24 7.55
N THR A 68 -12.10 -4.63 6.71
CA THR A 68 -10.81 -3.96 6.52
C THR A 68 -10.74 -3.30 5.16
N LEU A 69 -9.71 -2.49 4.93
CA LEU A 69 -9.30 -2.18 3.57
C LEU A 69 -8.84 -3.45 2.84
N LYS A 70 -8.97 -3.45 1.53
CA LYS A 70 -8.27 -4.36 0.63
C LYS A 70 -6.77 -4.06 0.68
N LEU A 71 -5.96 -5.01 0.23
CA LEU A 71 -4.59 -4.68 -0.16
C LEU A 71 -4.64 -3.72 -1.34
N LEU A 72 -3.73 -2.75 -1.32
CA LEU A 72 -3.74 -1.61 -2.23
C LEU A 72 -2.52 -1.68 -3.15
N TRP A 73 -2.73 -1.35 -4.42
CA TRP A 73 -1.66 -1.05 -5.36
C TRP A 73 -0.97 0.26 -5.01
N GLU A 74 0.23 0.50 -5.57
CA GLU A 74 0.98 1.73 -5.33
C GLU A 74 0.19 2.98 -5.69
N GLU A 75 -0.47 2.98 -6.84
CA GLU A 75 -1.29 4.08 -7.31
C GLU A 75 -2.52 4.31 -6.43
N GLU A 76 -3.05 3.25 -5.82
CA GLU A 76 -4.21 3.32 -4.92
C GLU A 76 -3.82 3.98 -3.59
N TRP A 77 -2.80 3.47 -2.89
CA TRP A 77 -2.42 4.04 -1.60
C TRP A 77 -1.84 5.45 -1.73
N ARG A 78 -1.12 5.75 -2.83
CA ARG A 78 -0.69 7.13 -3.13
C ARG A 78 -1.89 8.04 -3.39
N GLY A 79 -2.91 7.55 -4.08
CA GLY A 79 -4.16 8.28 -4.32
C GLY A 79 -4.92 8.64 -3.04
N LEU A 80 -4.78 7.83 -1.97
CA LEU A 80 -5.34 8.13 -0.66
C LEU A 80 -4.55 9.21 0.11
N GLY A 81 -3.41 9.68 -0.41
CA GLY A 81 -2.56 10.69 0.23
C GLY A 81 -1.41 10.11 1.05
N ILE A 82 -1.24 8.79 1.09
CA ILE A 82 -0.08 8.16 1.74
C ILE A 82 1.17 8.47 0.90
N THR A 83 2.19 9.02 1.55
CA THR A 83 3.42 9.47 0.90
C THR A 83 4.63 8.79 1.53
N GLN A 84 5.35 8.03 0.72
CA GLN A 84 6.60 7.34 1.09
C GLN A 84 7.47 7.17 -0.16
N SER A 85 8.72 6.73 0.02
CA SER A 85 9.67 6.47 -1.07
C SER A 85 9.15 5.40 -2.04
N LEU A 86 9.85 5.18 -3.15
CA LEU A 86 9.50 4.14 -4.13
C LEU A 86 9.78 2.74 -3.56
N GLY A 87 9.04 1.73 -4.06
CA GLY A 87 9.27 0.31 -3.78
C GLY A 87 8.56 -0.25 -2.54
N TRP A 88 7.77 0.55 -1.82
CA TRP A 88 6.96 0.06 -0.70
C TRP A 88 5.72 -0.68 -1.18
N GLU A 89 5.51 -1.87 -0.65
CA GLU A 89 4.37 -2.73 -0.96
C GLU A 89 3.44 -2.85 0.25
N HIS A 90 2.15 -2.52 0.06
CA HIS A 90 1.11 -2.81 1.04
C HIS A 90 0.81 -4.31 1.02
N TYR A 91 1.33 -5.03 2.02
CA TYR A 91 1.38 -6.50 2.00
C TYR A 91 0.34 -7.13 2.94
N GLU A 92 -0.10 -6.42 3.97
CA GLU A 92 -1.04 -6.93 4.96
C GLU A 92 -1.88 -5.80 5.57
N VAL A 93 -3.10 -6.14 6.00
CA VAL A 93 -3.98 -5.24 6.76
C VAL A 93 -4.17 -5.79 8.16
N HIS A 94 -4.06 -4.93 9.17
CA HIS A 94 -4.26 -5.34 10.55
C HIS A 94 -5.77 -5.46 10.84
N GLU A 95 -6.29 -6.69 10.92
CA GLU A 95 -7.73 -6.94 11.10
C GLU A 95 -8.33 -6.32 12.39
N PRO A 96 -7.64 -6.34 13.56
CA PRO A 96 -8.15 -5.65 14.74
C PRO A 96 -8.23 -4.12 14.60
N GLU A 97 -7.35 -3.50 13.80
CA GLU A 97 -7.29 -2.05 13.63
C GLU A 97 -7.22 -1.69 12.14
N PRO A 98 -8.37 -1.58 11.44
CA PRO A 98 -8.43 -1.46 9.97
C PRO A 98 -7.90 -0.12 9.42
N HIS A 99 -7.54 0.80 10.32
CA HIS A 99 -6.89 2.05 9.99
C HIS A 99 -5.37 1.91 9.90
N ILE A 100 -4.82 0.74 10.22
CA ILE A 100 -3.39 0.45 10.13
C ILE A 100 -3.12 -0.36 8.85
N LEU A 101 -2.24 0.18 8.02
CA LEU A 101 -1.76 -0.38 6.77
C LEU A 101 -0.30 -0.83 6.94
N LEU A 102 0.03 -2.06 6.55
CA LEU A 102 1.38 -2.62 6.73
C LEU A 102 2.15 -2.63 5.40
N PHE A 103 3.32 -2.02 5.39
CA PHE A 103 4.17 -1.90 4.22
C PHE A 103 5.50 -2.64 4.41
N LYS A 104 6.00 -3.23 3.34
CA LYS A 104 7.34 -3.82 3.25
C LYS A 104 8.09 -3.27 2.03
N TYR A 105 9.41 -3.22 2.11
CA TYR A 105 10.32 -2.80 1.05
C TYR A 105 11.44 -3.83 0.96
N ASP A 106 11.68 -4.38 -0.22
CA ASP A 106 12.77 -5.33 -0.45
C ASP A 106 14.11 -4.59 -0.44
N ILE A 107 14.98 -4.92 0.51
CA ILE A 107 16.28 -4.24 0.68
C ILE A 107 17.22 -4.50 -0.51
N TRP A 108 17.03 -5.60 -1.23
CA TRP A 108 17.83 -5.91 -2.41
C TRP A 108 17.49 -5.01 -3.60
N ASN A 109 16.31 -4.37 -3.61
CA ASN A 109 15.97 -3.37 -4.63
C ASN A 109 16.87 -2.12 -4.52
N GLU A 110 17.38 -1.78 -3.34
CA GLU A 110 18.31 -0.65 -3.15
C GLU A 110 19.72 -0.97 -3.70
N LEU A 111 20.11 -2.25 -3.67
CA LEU A 111 21.41 -2.73 -4.14
C LEU A 111 21.46 -2.94 -5.65
N GLN A 112 20.33 -2.82 -6.37
CA GLN A 112 20.27 -2.88 -7.83
C GLN A 112 19.60 -1.64 -8.44
N PRO A 113 20.29 -0.48 -8.52
CA PRO A 113 19.79 0.63 -9.31
C PRO A 113 19.90 0.25 -10.80
N SER A 114 18.78 -0.21 -11.37
CA SER A 114 18.58 -0.55 -12.79
C SER A 114 19.34 -1.77 -13.35
N LEU A 115 18.79 -2.96 -13.15
CA LEU A 115 18.68 -3.87 -14.29
C LEU A 115 17.28 -3.67 -14.87
N GLY A 116 17.24 -2.95 -16.00
CA GLY A 116 16.02 -2.70 -16.75
C GLY A 116 15.24 -3.99 -16.97
N TYR A 117 13.99 -3.99 -16.51
CA TYR A 117 12.98 -4.94 -16.94
C TYR A 117 12.79 -4.78 -18.46
N THR A 118 13.59 -5.50 -19.24
CA THR A 118 13.31 -5.79 -20.65
C THR A 118 13.29 -7.30 -20.78
N MET A 119 12.10 -7.87 -20.79
CA MET A 119 11.88 -9.22 -21.31
C MET A 119 12.22 -9.21 -22.81
N LEU A 120 13.32 -9.86 -23.21
CA LEU A 120 13.53 -10.39 -24.57
C LEU A 120 14.29 -11.71 -24.43
N THR A 121 13.56 -12.84 -24.37
CA THR A 121 13.34 -13.79 -25.48
C THR A 121 14.60 -14.54 -25.94
N THR A 122 14.57 -15.85 -25.71
CA THR A 122 14.91 -16.91 -26.68
C THR A 122 16.36 -17.00 -27.20
N SER A 123 16.98 -18.13 -26.82
CA SER A 123 18.03 -18.89 -27.53
C SER A 123 19.41 -18.26 -27.75
N LEU A 124 20.43 -18.96 -27.25
CA LEU A 124 21.30 -19.84 -28.06
C LEU A 124 21.90 -20.94 -27.16
#